data_AF-A0A1G7QTN3-F1
#
_entry.id   AF-A0A1G7QTN3-F1
#
_cell.length_a   1.000
_cell.length_b   1.000
_cell.length_c   1.000
_cell.angle_alpha   90.00
_cell.angle_beta   90.00
_cell.angle_gamma   90.00
#
_symmetry.space_group_name_H-M   'P 1'
#
loop_
_entity.id
_entity.type
_entity.pdbx_description
1 polymer ?
#
loop_
_entity_poly.entity_id
_entity_poly.type
_entity_poly.pdbx_seq_one_letter_code
_entity_poly.pdbx_strand_id
1 'polypeptide(L)'
;MELSLHANATTTPKTRAYIQRSRKSVAELATELGVSETTIYRWRDRTTVEDRSHRPKNLVTSLSAVEERAVCELRTSLQLPLDDIVEVMQRCINAK
;
A
#
# COMPACT_ATOMS: atom_id res chain seq x y z
N MET A 1 -12.54 11.08 6.30
CA MET A 1 -11.37 10.58 5.53
C MET A 1 -10.32 10.19 6.56
N GLU A 2 -10.12 8.91 6.82
CA GLU A 2 -9.06 8.48 7.73
C GLU A 2 -7.71 8.65 7.02
N LEU A 3 -6.98 9.69 7.38
CA LEU A 3 -5.58 9.84 6.97
C LEU A 3 -4.71 9.01 7.92
N SER A 4 -4.28 7.84 7.47
CA SER A 4 -3.18 7.11 8.10
C SER A 4 -1.85 7.77 7.72
N LEU A 5 -1.48 8.82 8.46
CA LEU A 5 -0.22 9.54 8.24
C LEU A 5 0.84 9.07 9.25
N HIS A 6 2.04 8.75 8.75
CA HIS A 6 3.19 8.51 9.62
C HIS A 6 3.59 9.82 10.32
N ALA A 7 3.96 9.75 11.61
CA ALA A 7 4.28 10.94 12.42
C ALA A 7 5.37 11.83 11.80
N ASN A 8 6.34 11.22 11.11
CA ASN A 8 7.47 11.92 10.47
C ASN A 8 7.22 12.27 8.99
N ALA A 9 5.98 12.21 8.49
CA ALA A 9 5.69 12.48 7.08
C ALA A 9 5.74 13.98 6.77
N THR A 10 6.80 14.42 6.08
CA THR A 10 6.97 15.83 5.67
C THR A 10 5.98 16.27 4.58
N THR A 11 5.66 15.38 3.62
CA THR A 11 4.74 15.68 2.52
C THR A 11 3.35 15.12 2.79
N THR A 12 2.57 15.87 3.59
CA THR A 12 1.17 15.54 3.87
C THR A 12 0.24 15.86 2.70
N PRO A 13 -0.97 15.27 2.60
CA PRO A 13 -1.97 15.65 1.60
C PRO A 13 -2.26 17.16 1.56
N LYS A 14 -2.25 17.83 2.72
CA LYS A 14 -2.38 19.30 2.80
C LYS A 14 -1.21 20.00 2.10
N THR A 15 0.02 19.57 2.36
CA THR A 15 1.23 20.12 1.74
C THR A 15 1.23 19.88 0.22
N ARG A 16 0.83 18.69 -0.22
CA ARG A 16 0.74 18.33 -1.65
C ARG A 16 -0.30 19.17 -2.40
N ALA A 17 -1.47 19.38 -1.78
CA ALA A 17 -2.51 20.26 -2.33
C ALA A 17 -2.06 21.73 -2.37
N TYR A 18 -1.24 22.16 -1.41
CA TYR A 18 -0.63 23.49 -1.45
C TYR A 18 0.35 23.62 -2.63
N ILE A 19 1.23 22.64 -2.84
CA ILE A 19 2.16 22.62 -3.98
C ILE A 19 1.40 22.75 -5.32
N GLN A 20 0.32 21.97 -5.51
CA GLN A 20 -0.47 22.00 -6.75
C GLN A 20 -1.15 23.33 -7.03
N ARG A 21 -1.64 24.02 -6.00
CA ARG A 21 -2.36 25.30 -6.14
C ARG A 21 -1.43 26.52 -6.20
N SER A 22 -0.18 26.37 -5.77
CA SER A 22 0.76 27.48 -5.66
C SER A 22 1.31 27.91 -7.02
N ARG A 23 1.38 29.24 -7.22
CA ARG A 23 2.05 29.88 -8.37
C ARG A 23 3.50 30.25 -8.09
N LYS A 24 4.01 29.99 -6.87
CA LYS A 24 5.41 30.21 -6.51
C LYS A 24 6.34 29.39 -7.40
N SER A 25 7.60 29.83 -7.48
CA SER A 25 8.65 29.07 -8.15
C SER A 25 8.94 27.77 -7.40
N VAL A 26 9.56 26.82 -8.10
CA VAL A 26 9.91 25.52 -7.52
C VAL A 26 10.96 25.67 -6.41
N ALA A 27 11.95 26.55 -6.61
CA ALA A 27 12.99 26.84 -5.62
C ALA A 27 12.40 27.41 -4.32
N GLU A 28 11.49 28.38 -4.42
CA GLU A 28 10.83 28.97 -3.23
C GLU A 28 10.05 27.92 -2.45
N LEU A 29 9.28 27.06 -3.13
CA LEU A 29 8.50 26.01 -2.47
C LEU A 29 9.39 24.93 -1.84
N ALA A 30 10.51 24.59 -2.47
CA ALA A 30 11.46 23.63 -1.94
C ALA A 30 12.09 24.13 -0.63
N THR A 31 12.51 25.40 -0.60
CA THR A 31 13.04 26.04 0.61
C THR A 31 11.98 26.18 1.70
N GLU A 32 10.77 26.64 1.35
CA GLU A 32 9.66 26.85 2.31
C GLU A 32 9.22 25.55 2.99
N LEU A 33 9.11 24.47 2.22
CA LEU A 33 8.60 23.19 2.71
C LEU A 33 9.69 22.23 3.20
N GLY A 34 10.98 22.60 3.06
CA GLY A 34 12.11 21.76 3.43
C GLY A 34 12.17 20.45 2.66
N VAL A 35 11.80 20.45 1.37
CA VAL A 35 11.81 19.27 0.50
C VAL A 35 12.64 19.53 -0.76
N SER A 36 13.05 18.47 -1.44
CA SER A 36 13.76 18.60 -2.71
C SER A 36 12.89 19.22 -3.81
N GLU A 37 13.51 19.95 -4.73
CA GLU A 37 12.82 20.46 -5.93
C GLU A 37 12.17 19.33 -6.74
N THR A 38 12.82 18.16 -6.82
CA THR A 38 12.26 16.96 -7.47
C THR A 38 10.94 16.52 -6.84
N THR A 39 10.77 16.72 -5.53
CA THR A 39 9.51 16.45 -4.83
C THR A 39 8.42 17.45 -5.22
N ILE A 40 8.78 18.73 -5.39
CA ILE A 40 7.87 19.77 -5.85
C ILE A 40 7.40 19.48 -7.28
N TYR A 41 8.33 19.25 -8.23
CA TYR A 41 7.99 18.88 -9.61
C TYR A 41 7.01 17.69 -9.63
N ARG A 42 7.36 16.62 -8.94
CA ARG A 42 6.55 15.40 -8.88
C ARG A 42 5.13 15.65 -8.35
N TRP A 43 4.95 16.51 -7.35
CA TRP A 43 3.62 16.79 -6.81
C TRP A 43 2.82 17.79 -7.64
N ARG A 44 3.49 18.68 -8.38
CA ARG A 44 2.86 19.62 -9.31
C ARG A 44 2.23 18.90 -10.51
N ASP A 45 2.90 17.86 -11.02
CA ASP A 45 2.43 17.10 -12.18
C ASP A 45 1.35 16.06 -11.84
N ARG A 46 1.20 15.71 -10.56
CA ARG A 46 0.19 14.72 -10.12
C ARG A 46 -1.21 15.33 -10.12
N THR A 47 -2.20 14.51 -10.43
CA THR A 47 -3.62 14.88 -10.39
C THR A 47 -4.28 14.64 -9.02
N THR A 48 -3.68 13.82 -8.16
CA THR A 48 -4.23 13.44 -6.85
C THR A 48 -3.25 13.78 -5.72
N VAL A 49 -3.76 14.03 -4.52
CA VAL A 49 -2.95 14.37 -3.33
C VAL A 49 -2.90 13.23 -2.32
N GLU A 50 -3.86 12.33 -2.40
CA GLU A 50 -4.02 11.16 -1.57
C GLU A 50 -3.00 10.09 -1.94
N ASP A 51 -2.60 9.31 -0.94
CA ASP A 51 -1.81 8.11 -1.18
C ASP A 51 -2.66 7.08 -1.92
N ARG A 52 -2.07 6.50 -2.97
CA ARG A 52 -2.71 5.38 -3.68
C ARG A 52 -2.63 4.15 -2.78
N SER A 53 -3.54 3.21 -3.03
CA SER A 53 -3.45 1.90 -2.40
C SER A 53 -2.08 1.28 -2.68
N HIS A 54 -1.42 0.81 -1.61
CA HIS A 54 -0.21 0.00 -1.69
C HIS A 54 -0.52 -1.46 -2.06
N ARG A 55 -1.80 -1.82 -2.17
CA ARG A 55 -2.22 -3.16 -2.55
C ARG A 55 -1.75 -3.47 -3.97
N PRO A 56 -1.06 -4.61 -4.20
CA PRO A 56 -0.74 -5.07 -5.55
C PRO A 56 -2.00 -5.16 -6.41
N LYS A 57 -1.93 -4.65 -7.64
CA LYS A 57 -3.06 -4.71 -8.59
C LYS A 57 -3.34 -6.14 -9.05
N ASN A 58 -2.28 -6.91 -9.21
CA ASN A 58 -2.33 -8.32 -9.55
C ASN A 58 -1.79 -9.08 -8.34
N LEU A 59 -2.69 -9.78 -7.64
CA LEU A 59 -2.28 -10.75 -6.64
C LEU A 59 -1.88 -12.01 -7.42
N VAL A 60 -0.58 -12.31 -7.45
CA VAL A 60 -0.10 -13.60 -7.94
C VAL A 60 -0.30 -14.60 -6.81
N THR A 61 -1.56 -14.88 -6.46
CA THR A 61 -1.89 -15.99 -5.56
C THR A 61 -2.08 -17.23 -6.43
N SER A 62 -1.36 -18.30 -6.11
CA SER A 62 -1.48 -19.59 -6.79
C SER A 62 -2.70 -20.40 -6.34
N LEU A 63 -3.43 -19.91 -5.33
CA LEU A 63 -4.53 -20.62 -4.70
C LEU A 63 -5.83 -20.34 -5.44
N SER A 64 -6.56 -21.40 -5.79
CA SER A 64 -7.95 -21.27 -6.23
C SER A 64 -8.84 -20.75 -5.09
N ALA A 65 -10.03 -20.23 -5.42
CA ALA A 65 -10.99 -19.76 -4.40
C ALA A 65 -11.38 -20.85 -3.37
N VAL A 66 -11.32 -22.12 -3.78
CA VAL A 66 -11.56 -23.27 -2.89
C VAL A 66 -10.38 -23.49 -1.95
N GLU A 67 -9.15 -23.42 -2.46
CA GLU A 67 -7.94 -23.54 -1.65
C GLU A 67 -7.81 -22.41 -0.63
N GLU A 68 -8.13 -21.17 -1.02
CA GLU A 68 -8.17 -20.04 -0.08
C GLU A 68 -9.14 -20.30 1.08
N ARG A 69 -10.34 -20.82 0.76
CA ARG A 69 -11.33 -21.16 1.80
C ARG A 69 -10.82 -22.27 2.72
N ALA A 70 -10.19 -23.29 2.16
CA ALA A 70 -9.62 -24.39 2.94
C ALA A 70 -8.55 -23.88 3.91
N VAL A 71 -7.61 -23.03 3.45
CA VAL A 71 -6.59 -22.41 4.31
C VAL A 71 -7.23 -21.61 5.44
N CYS A 72 -8.26 -20.80 5.15
CA CYS A 72 -8.98 -20.05 6.18
C CYS A 72 -9.57 -20.97 7.25
N GLU A 73 -10.31 -22.02 6.85
CA GLU A 73 -10.94 -22.96 7.79
C GLU A 73 -9.91 -23.74 8.62
N LEU A 74 -8.82 -24.21 8.01
CA LEU A 74 -7.73 -24.86 8.73
C LEU A 74 -7.13 -23.94 9.80
N ARG A 75 -7.02 -22.63 9.50
CA ARG A 75 -6.46 -21.65 10.44
C ARG A 75 -7.43 -21.22 11.53
N THR A 76 -8.71 -21.06 11.22
CA THR A 76 -9.70 -20.51 12.16
C THR A 76 -10.40 -21.59 12.97
N SER A 77 -10.79 -22.68 12.33
CA SER A 77 -11.62 -23.74 12.91
C SER A 77 -10.78 -24.81 13.58
N LEU A 78 -9.69 -25.25 12.93
CA LEU A 78 -8.74 -26.23 13.50
C LEU A 78 -7.55 -25.59 14.22
N GLN A 79 -7.38 -24.27 14.09
CA GLN A 79 -6.28 -23.51 14.71
C GLN A 79 -4.89 -24.06 14.39
N LEU A 80 -4.72 -24.68 13.21
CA LEU A 80 -3.43 -25.24 12.82
C LEU A 80 -2.36 -24.14 12.69
N PRO A 81 -1.11 -24.42 13.07
CA PRO A 81 0.01 -23.55 12.74
C PRO A 81 0.24 -23.52 11.24
N LEU A 82 0.89 -22.45 10.75
CA LEU A 82 1.06 -22.25 9.30
C LEU A 82 1.81 -23.41 8.63
N ASP A 83 2.80 -23.99 9.30
CA ASP A 83 3.57 -25.12 8.78
C ASP A 83 2.68 -26.36 8.54
N ASP A 84 1.79 -26.68 9.49
CA ASP A 84 0.84 -27.79 9.35
C ASP A 84 -0.21 -27.53 8.28
N ILE A 85 -0.65 -26.27 8.13
CA ILE A 85 -1.57 -25.89 7.05
C ILE A 85 -0.91 -26.13 5.70
N VAL A 86 0.36 -25.74 5.53
CA VAL A 86 1.09 -25.97 4.29
C VAL A 86 1.19 -27.48 4.00
N GLU A 87 1.54 -28.29 5.00
CA GLU A 87 1.64 -29.74 4.87
C GLU A 87 0.29 -30.37 4.46
N VAL A 88 -0.81 -29.99 5.13
CA VAL A 88 -2.17 -30.47 4.80
C VAL A 88 -2.58 -30.05 3.39
N MET A 89 -2.36 -28.79 3.02
CA MET A 89 -2.68 -28.29 1.69
C MET A 89 -1.92 -29.07 0.61
N GLN A 90 -0.64 -29.35 0.81
CA GLN A 90 0.18 -30.09 -0.15
C GLN A 90 -0.22 -31.57 -0.25
N ARG A 91 -0.46 -32.25 0.87
CA ARG A 91 -0.74 -33.69 0.89
C ARG A 91 -2.16 -34.06 0.57
N CYS A 92 -3.14 -33.24 0.95
CA CYS A 92 -4.54 -33.63 0.93
C CYS A 92 -5.36 -32.90 -0.14
N ILE A 93 -4.95 -31.68 -0.54
CA ILE A 93 -5.73 -30.84 -1.44
C ILE A 93 -5.02 -30.67 -2.78
N ASN A 94 -3.73 -30.34 -2.76
CA ASN A 94 -2.89 -30.14 -3.93
C ASN A 94 -2.01 -31.36 -4.24
N ALA A 95 -2.46 -32.55 -3.84
CA ALA A 95 -1.77 -33.81 -4.13
C ALA A 95 -1.68 -33.99 -5.65
N LYS A 96 -0.46 -34.18 -6.15
CA LYS A 96 -0.22 -34.53 -7.55
C LYS A 96 -0.53 -36.00 -7.81
#